data_AF-A0A5S9QQ12-F1
#
_entry.id   AF-A0A5S9QQ12-F1
#
_cell.length_a   1.000
_cell.length_b   1.000
_cell.length_c   1.000
_cell.angle_alpha   90.00
_cell.angle_beta   90.00
_cell.angle_gamma   90.00
#
_symmetry.space_group_name_H-M   'P 1'
#
loop_
_entity.id
_entity.type
_entity.pdbx_description
1 polymer ?
#
loop_
_entity_poly.entity_id
_entity_poly.type
_entity_poly.pdbx_seq_one_letter_code
_entity_poly.pdbx_strand_id
1 'polypeptide(L)'
;MRIISCLLLLFGLSSGANAHKLAPSLLELRQLPSGIISVWWKTPVLAVASPSVVLPSSCQRIGGIKQEVVDNAIERRYSISCSGESSLVFSINGLAASRSAALLRWYGDGGQQQKLLRSDEDSFSPEDSADHGSTVVQFTALGVEHILIGIDHLLFVLGLLLVAQRRKRLFVWVSAFTVGHSITLFMVSLGYIPHWPNVAEWLIAASVFAMALYAEVDRAGRQYGKVFVMVVGAFGLLHGLGFASVLAELAVPSGKMLPALLGFNIGIELGQLLFLAGVSLILLFWQRLLFISPNVLQRSSSVARGTTVYVMGSVASYWMIDRGLSVFEAAVMGAY
;
A
#
# COMPACT_ATOMS: atom_id res chain seq x y z
N MET A 1 -38.35 -2.47 2.98
CA MET A 1 -37.92 -3.89 2.97
C MET A 1 -36.73 -4.17 2.06
N ARG A 2 -36.71 -3.74 0.78
CA ARG A 2 -35.59 -4.08 -0.15
C ARG A 2 -34.20 -3.55 0.25
N ILE A 3 -34.11 -2.38 0.89
CA ILE A 3 -32.83 -1.78 1.34
C ILE A 3 -32.26 -2.51 2.57
N ILE A 4 -33.13 -2.96 3.48
CA ILE A 4 -32.73 -3.73 4.67
C ILE A 4 -32.23 -5.11 4.23
N SER A 5 -32.86 -5.74 3.23
CA SER A 5 -32.34 -6.98 2.64
C SER A 5 -30.99 -6.80 1.95
N CYS A 6 -30.72 -5.68 1.27
CA CYS A 6 -29.39 -5.40 0.69
C CYS A 6 -28.32 -5.13 1.77
N LEU A 7 -28.66 -4.41 2.84
CA LEU A 7 -27.75 -4.15 3.96
C LEU A 7 -27.45 -5.43 4.76
N LEU A 8 -28.45 -6.30 4.95
CA LEU A 8 -28.26 -7.63 5.55
C LEU A 8 -27.47 -8.57 4.64
N LEU A 9 -27.60 -8.45 3.30
CA LEU A 9 -26.74 -9.17 2.36
C LEU A 9 -25.30 -8.66 2.41
N LEU A 10 -25.07 -7.35 2.54
CA LEU A 10 -23.74 -6.75 2.68
C LEU A 10 -23.07 -7.08 4.02
N PHE A 11 -23.84 -7.12 5.13
CA PHE A 11 -23.38 -7.61 6.43
C PHE A 11 -23.18 -9.14 6.46
N GLY A 12 -23.94 -9.89 5.65
CA GLY A 12 -23.75 -11.33 5.46
C GLY A 12 -22.50 -11.69 4.65
N LEU A 13 -21.94 -10.72 3.90
CA LEU A 13 -20.72 -10.87 3.11
C LEU A 13 -19.45 -10.39 3.84
N SER A 14 -19.56 -9.78 5.03
CA SER A 14 -18.42 -9.26 5.81
C SER A 14 -17.62 -10.32 6.58
N SER A 15 -17.78 -11.61 6.28
CA SER A 15 -16.98 -12.68 6.88
C SER A 15 -15.59 -12.74 6.24
N GLY A 16 -14.62 -12.10 6.91
CA GLY A 16 -13.19 -12.35 6.67
C GLY A 16 -12.41 -11.22 6.01
N ALA A 17 -12.59 -9.96 6.44
CA ALA A 17 -11.64 -8.90 6.12
C ALA A 17 -10.37 -9.08 6.98
N ASN A 18 -9.47 -9.95 6.54
CA ASN A 18 -8.11 -10.01 7.08
C ASN A 18 -7.31 -8.84 6.49
N ALA A 19 -7.01 -7.82 7.29
CA ALA A 19 -6.02 -6.82 6.95
C ALA A 19 -4.63 -7.49 7.02
N HIS A 20 -4.14 -8.02 5.91
CA HIS A 20 -2.81 -8.62 5.83
C HIS A 20 -1.78 -7.48 5.76
N LYS A 21 -0.87 -7.38 6.72
CA LYS A 21 0.31 -6.50 6.62
C LYS A 21 1.13 -6.97 5.40
N LEU A 22 1.10 -6.20 4.33
CA LEU A 22 1.90 -6.43 3.12
C LEU A 22 3.36 -6.07 3.43
N ALA A 23 4.14 -7.04 3.87
CA ALA A 23 5.60 -6.96 3.84
C ALA A 23 6.09 -7.81 2.65
N PRO A 24 6.66 -7.22 1.59
CA PRO A 24 7.18 -7.98 0.46
C PRO A 24 8.41 -8.81 0.88
N SER A 25 8.59 -9.98 0.27
CA SER A 25 9.81 -10.77 0.46
C SER A 25 10.98 -10.12 -0.31
N LEU A 26 12.23 -10.26 0.15
CA LEU A 26 13.41 -9.68 -0.50
C LEU A 26 14.41 -10.79 -0.86
N LEU A 27 14.75 -10.90 -2.15
CA LEU A 27 15.84 -11.72 -2.67
C LEU A 27 16.98 -10.82 -3.14
N GLU A 28 18.11 -10.88 -2.46
CA GLU A 28 19.33 -10.19 -2.86
C GLU A 28 20.40 -11.19 -3.30
N LEU A 29 20.91 -10.98 -4.53
CA LEU A 29 21.93 -11.77 -5.18
C LEU A 29 23.12 -10.86 -5.46
N ARG A 30 24.27 -11.14 -4.86
CA ARG A 30 25.50 -10.36 -5.07
C ARG A 30 26.61 -11.25 -5.58
N GLN A 31 27.10 -10.95 -6.78
CA GLN A 31 28.28 -11.58 -7.37
C GLN A 31 29.53 -11.03 -6.68
N LEU A 32 30.38 -11.93 -6.17
CA LEU A 32 31.67 -11.61 -5.57
C LEU A 32 32.78 -11.73 -6.62
N PRO A 33 33.93 -11.06 -6.44
CA PRO A 33 35.08 -11.16 -7.35
C PRO A 33 35.60 -12.59 -7.57
N SER A 34 35.30 -13.51 -6.65
CA SER A 34 35.66 -14.93 -6.74
C SER A 34 34.76 -15.76 -7.68
N GLY A 35 33.74 -15.14 -8.30
CA GLY A 35 32.74 -15.85 -9.10
C GLY A 35 31.65 -16.56 -8.28
N ILE A 36 31.69 -16.41 -6.94
CA ILE A 36 30.65 -16.90 -6.03
C ILE A 36 29.54 -15.86 -5.95
N ILE A 37 28.28 -16.31 -5.88
CA ILE A 37 27.13 -15.43 -5.65
C ILE A 37 26.66 -15.60 -4.20
N SER A 38 26.62 -14.52 -3.46
CA SER A 38 25.99 -14.44 -2.14
C SER A 38 24.48 -14.26 -2.32
N VAL A 39 23.71 -15.10 -1.63
CA VAL A 39 22.24 -15.06 -1.64
C VAL A 39 21.73 -14.68 -0.25
N TRP A 40 20.92 -13.63 -0.19
CA TRP A 40 20.20 -13.22 1.01
C TRP A 40 18.69 -13.22 0.70
N TRP A 41 17.94 -14.04 1.43
CA TRP A 41 16.51 -14.23 1.26
C TRP A 41 15.79 -13.89 2.55
N LYS A 42 14.94 -12.86 2.50
CA LYS A 42 14.14 -12.38 3.64
C LYS A 42 12.67 -12.58 3.35
N THR A 43 11.96 -13.25 4.26
CA THR A 43 10.52 -13.54 4.16
C THR A 43 9.79 -13.18 5.45
N PRO A 44 8.55 -12.68 5.41
CA PRO A 44 7.76 -12.42 6.61
C PRO A 44 7.47 -13.71 7.40
N VAL A 45 7.56 -13.67 8.74
CA VAL A 45 7.26 -14.83 9.62
C VAL A 45 5.78 -15.24 9.53
N LEU A 46 4.88 -14.29 9.24
CA LEU A 46 3.43 -14.48 9.17
C LEU A 46 2.92 -14.85 7.76
N ALA A 47 3.80 -15.15 6.80
CA ALA A 47 3.37 -15.53 5.45
C ALA A 47 2.64 -16.89 5.46
N VAL A 48 1.44 -16.93 4.87
CA VAL A 48 0.56 -18.12 4.80
C VAL A 48 1.26 -19.32 4.12
N ALA A 49 2.19 -19.04 3.21
CA ALA A 49 3.12 -19.99 2.64
C ALA A 49 4.51 -19.36 2.63
N SER A 50 5.55 -20.16 2.87
CA SER A 50 6.95 -19.69 2.81
C SER A 50 7.49 -19.86 1.39
N PRO A 51 7.58 -18.78 0.58
CA PRO A 51 8.16 -18.88 -0.75
C PRO A 51 9.63 -19.31 -0.69
N SER A 52 10.04 -20.13 -1.65
CA SER A 52 11.39 -20.67 -1.74
C SER A 52 12.07 -20.30 -3.04
N VAL A 53 13.32 -19.87 -2.95
CA VAL A 53 14.16 -19.57 -4.11
C VAL A 53 14.54 -20.88 -4.80
N VAL A 54 14.24 -20.99 -6.08
CA VAL A 54 14.67 -22.07 -6.98
C VAL A 54 15.90 -21.58 -7.74
N LEU A 55 17.00 -22.30 -7.56
CA LEU A 55 18.28 -21.99 -8.20
C LEU A 55 18.32 -22.54 -9.64
N PRO A 56 19.05 -21.88 -10.55
CA PRO A 56 19.36 -22.44 -11.86
C PRO A 56 20.01 -23.83 -11.72
N SER A 57 19.77 -24.74 -12.68
CA SER A 57 20.38 -26.07 -12.68
C SER A 57 21.91 -26.03 -12.78
N SER A 58 22.47 -24.94 -13.31
CA SER A 58 23.91 -24.68 -13.39
C SER A 58 24.53 -24.21 -12.06
N CYS A 59 23.71 -23.96 -11.03
CA CYS A 59 24.16 -23.43 -9.75
C CYS A 59 24.05 -24.45 -8.61
N GLN A 60 25.14 -24.58 -7.84
CA GLN A 60 25.19 -25.41 -6.64
C GLN A 60 25.45 -24.55 -5.40
N ARG A 61 24.73 -24.86 -4.31
CA ARG A 61 24.93 -24.19 -3.02
C ARG A 61 26.26 -24.60 -2.40
N ILE A 62 27.03 -23.62 -1.97
CA ILE A 62 28.28 -23.77 -1.22
C ILE A 62 27.97 -23.55 0.26
N GLY A 63 28.20 -24.58 1.08
CA GLY A 63 28.02 -24.53 2.52
C GLY A 63 26.57 -24.65 3.00
N GLY A 64 26.40 -24.43 4.31
CA GLY A 64 25.09 -24.48 4.98
C GLY A 64 24.30 -23.18 4.83
N ILE A 65 22.98 -23.26 4.99
CA ILE A 65 22.12 -22.07 5.08
C ILE A 65 22.21 -21.54 6.51
N LYS A 66 22.65 -20.28 6.67
CA LYS A 66 22.47 -19.56 7.94
C LYS A 66 21.06 -18.99 7.96
N GLN A 67 20.27 -19.37 8.96
CA GLN A 67 18.90 -18.87 9.13
C GLN A 67 18.79 -18.15 10.47
N GLU A 68 18.20 -16.96 10.46
CA GLU A 68 17.98 -16.13 11.65
C GLU A 68 16.57 -15.51 11.58
N VAL A 69 15.97 -15.25 12.74
CA VAL A 69 14.68 -14.57 12.85
C VAL A 69 14.92 -13.19 13.44
N VAL A 70 14.66 -12.14 12.68
CA VAL A 70 14.90 -10.73 13.06
C VAL A 70 13.62 -9.93 12.80
N ASP A 71 13.09 -9.25 13.81
CA ASP A 71 11.96 -8.30 13.71
C ASP A 71 10.78 -8.80 12.85
N ASN A 72 10.29 -10.01 13.12
CA ASN A 72 9.21 -10.69 12.37
C ASN A 72 9.52 -11.07 10.91
N ALA A 73 10.79 -11.15 10.54
CA ALA A 73 11.26 -11.71 9.28
C ALA A 73 12.20 -12.89 9.49
N ILE A 74 12.06 -13.91 8.65
CA ILE A 74 13.00 -15.02 8.53
C ILE A 74 14.04 -14.62 7.48
N GLU A 75 15.29 -14.48 7.89
CA GLU A 75 16.43 -14.22 7.02
C GLU A 75 17.21 -15.51 6.77
N ARG A 76 17.52 -15.79 5.50
CA ARG A 76 18.37 -16.91 5.07
C ARG A 76 19.54 -16.38 4.26
N ARG A 77 20.76 -16.75 4.65
CA ARG A 77 21.99 -16.37 3.95
C ARG A 77 22.78 -17.63 3.55
N TYR A 78 23.14 -17.72 2.28
CA TYR A 78 23.95 -18.81 1.74
C TYR A 78 24.71 -18.35 0.50
N SER A 79 25.70 -19.13 0.07
CA SER A 79 26.48 -18.86 -1.13
C SER A 79 26.20 -19.92 -2.20
N ILE A 80 26.27 -19.54 -3.46
CA ILE A 80 26.14 -20.44 -4.60
C ILE A 80 27.32 -20.24 -5.55
N SER A 81 27.75 -21.32 -6.21
CA SER A 81 28.66 -21.27 -7.34
C SER A 81 27.93 -21.83 -8.56
N CYS A 82 28.01 -21.09 -9.66
CA CYS A 82 27.38 -21.47 -10.91
C CYS A 82 28.47 -21.83 -11.92
N SER A 83 28.31 -22.97 -12.59
CA SER A 83 29.24 -23.48 -13.61
C SER A 83 28.60 -23.42 -14.99
N GLY A 84 29.24 -22.72 -15.93
CA GLY A 84 28.85 -22.63 -17.35
C GLY A 84 28.34 -21.25 -17.79
N GLU A 85 28.47 -20.95 -19.09
CA GLU A 85 27.95 -19.74 -19.78
C GLU A 85 26.44 -19.86 -20.09
N SER A 86 25.65 -20.39 -19.16
CA SER A 86 24.19 -20.48 -19.35
C SER A 86 23.50 -19.32 -18.66
N SER A 87 22.50 -18.74 -19.32
CA SER A 87 21.63 -17.69 -18.77
C SER A 87 21.13 -18.07 -17.37
N LEU A 88 21.49 -17.29 -16.36
CA LEU A 88 21.17 -17.57 -14.96
C LEU A 88 19.70 -17.22 -14.66
N VAL A 89 18.78 -18.18 -14.73
CA VAL A 89 17.37 -17.93 -14.40
C VAL A 89 17.04 -18.31 -12.96
N PHE A 90 16.79 -17.30 -12.12
CA PHE A 90 16.32 -17.48 -10.74
C PHE A 90 14.79 -17.41 -10.71
N SER A 91 14.14 -18.31 -9.97
CA SER A 91 12.67 -18.27 -9.80
C SER A 91 12.25 -18.43 -8.34
N ILE A 92 11.04 -18.00 -8.00
CA ILE A 92 10.49 -18.07 -6.65
C ILE A 92 9.22 -18.91 -6.64
N ASN A 93 9.31 -20.12 -6.08
CA ASN A 93 8.15 -20.98 -5.93
C ASN A 93 7.29 -20.54 -4.73
N GLY A 94 5.97 -20.63 -4.87
CA GLY A 94 5.01 -20.34 -3.81
C GLY A 94 4.67 -18.86 -3.64
N LEU A 95 5.09 -17.98 -4.56
CA LEU A 95 4.80 -16.55 -4.50
C LEU A 95 3.30 -16.24 -4.68
N ALA A 96 2.64 -16.96 -5.59
CA ALA A 96 1.19 -16.87 -5.77
C ALA A 96 0.41 -17.35 -4.52
N ALA A 97 0.88 -18.43 -3.90
CA ALA A 97 0.25 -19.00 -2.70
C ALA A 97 0.39 -18.09 -1.47
N SER A 98 1.49 -17.33 -1.38
CA SER A 98 1.74 -16.38 -0.30
C SER A 98 1.03 -15.03 -0.47
N ARG A 99 0.37 -14.78 -1.63
CA ARG A 99 -0.24 -13.47 -2.00
C ARG A 99 0.72 -12.30 -1.77
N SER A 100 2.01 -12.54 -1.93
CA SER A 100 3.08 -11.58 -1.64
C SER A 100 3.79 -11.20 -2.94
N ALA A 101 4.39 -10.02 -2.96
CA ALA A 101 5.36 -9.65 -3.98
C ALA A 101 6.76 -9.94 -3.44
N ALA A 102 7.69 -10.33 -4.31
CA ALA A 102 9.09 -10.52 -3.95
C ALA A 102 9.94 -9.51 -4.70
N LEU A 103 10.71 -8.71 -3.98
CA LEU A 103 11.66 -7.81 -4.60
C LEU A 103 12.98 -8.54 -4.82
N LEU A 104 13.42 -8.63 -6.07
CA LEU A 104 14.72 -9.19 -6.43
C LEU A 104 15.72 -8.06 -6.69
N ARG A 105 16.92 -8.20 -6.13
CA ARG A 105 18.09 -7.35 -6.40
C ARG A 105 19.26 -8.17 -6.86
N TRP A 106 19.87 -7.77 -7.97
CA TRP A 106 21.08 -8.34 -8.53
C TRP A 106 22.20 -7.30 -8.49
N TYR A 107 23.34 -7.69 -7.94
CA TYR A 107 24.58 -6.92 -7.91
C TYR A 107 25.64 -7.72 -8.64
N GLY A 108 25.88 -7.42 -9.93
CA GLY A 108 26.88 -8.11 -10.74
C GLY A 108 27.79 -7.16 -11.51
N ASP A 109 28.69 -7.73 -12.31
CA ASP A 109 29.69 -6.96 -13.07
C ASP A 109 29.06 -6.02 -14.11
N GLY A 110 27.86 -6.36 -14.61
CA GLY A 110 27.05 -5.52 -15.51
C GLY A 110 26.25 -4.40 -14.82
N GLY A 111 26.43 -4.22 -13.50
CA GLY A 111 25.73 -3.22 -12.70
C GLY A 111 24.65 -3.80 -11.79
N GLN A 112 23.87 -2.90 -11.17
CA GLN A 112 22.80 -3.27 -10.26
C GLN A 112 21.45 -3.31 -10.98
N GLN A 113 20.75 -4.43 -10.86
CA GLN A 113 19.41 -4.61 -11.40
C GLN A 113 18.43 -4.89 -10.25
N GLN A 114 17.20 -4.43 -10.42
CA GLN A 114 16.12 -4.66 -9.46
C GLN A 114 14.84 -4.97 -10.24
N LYS A 115 14.11 -6.00 -9.82
CA LYS A 115 12.84 -6.41 -10.41
C LYS A 115 11.86 -6.79 -9.29
N LEU A 116 10.64 -6.28 -9.36
CA LEU A 116 9.56 -6.74 -8.50
C LEU A 116 8.93 -7.97 -9.16
N LEU A 117 9.13 -9.14 -8.54
CA LEU A 117 8.51 -10.38 -8.95
C LEU A 117 7.10 -10.48 -8.36
N ARG A 118 6.15 -10.84 -9.21
CA ARG A 118 4.73 -10.99 -8.89
C ARG A 118 4.30 -12.43 -9.17
N SER A 119 3.09 -12.81 -8.78
CA SER A 119 2.58 -14.17 -8.97
C SER A 119 2.50 -14.62 -10.44
N ASP A 120 2.41 -13.66 -11.36
CA ASP A 120 2.34 -13.83 -12.82
C ASP A 120 3.73 -13.78 -13.49
N GLU A 121 4.76 -13.30 -12.77
CA GLU A 121 6.12 -13.14 -13.28
C GLU A 121 7.12 -13.42 -12.13
N ASP A 122 7.40 -14.70 -11.89
CA ASP A 122 8.14 -15.22 -10.74
C ASP A 122 9.62 -15.56 -11.05
N SER A 123 10.07 -15.29 -12.28
CA SER A 123 11.42 -15.57 -12.76
C SER A 123 12.21 -14.31 -13.15
N PHE A 124 13.54 -14.38 -13.00
CA PHE A 124 14.49 -13.33 -13.31
C PHE A 124 15.76 -13.88 -13.95
N SER A 125 16.23 -13.22 -15.01
CA SER A 125 17.53 -13.45 -15.65
C SER A 125 18.38 -12.17 -15.61
N PRO A 126 19.65 -12.22 -15.17
CA PRO A 126 20.59 -11.10 -15.26
C PRO A 126 20.88 -10.65 -16.71
N GLU A 127 20.73 -11.57 -17.67
CA GLU A 127 20.99 -11.37 -19.10
C GLU A 127 19.82 -10.76 -19.87
N ASP A 128 18.61 -10.78 -19.29
CA ASP A 128 17.50 -10.03 -19.86
C ASP A 128 17.90 -8.56 -19.78
N SER A 129 18.33 -8.02 -20.92
CA SER A 129 18.65 -6.60 -21.10
C SER A 129 17.54 -5.83 -20.41
N ALA A 130 17.90 -4.97 -19.48
CA ALA A 130 17.06 -4.11 -18.67
C ALA A 130 15.87 -3.51 -19.44
N ASP A 131 14.86 -4.31 -19.78
CA ASP A 131 13.55 -3.88 -20.25
C ASP A 131 12.76 -3.52 -19.00
N HIS A 132 13.37 -2.61 -18.26
CA HIS A 132 12.72 -1.90 -17.21
C HIS A 132 11.74 -0.99 -17.92
N GLY A 133 10.47 -1.38 -17.97
CA GLY A 133 9.41 -0.38 -17.87
C GLY A 133 9.88 0.63 -16.82
N SER A 134 9.97 1.90 -17.20
CA SER A 134 10.74 2.90 -16.45
C SER A 134 10.44 2.80 -14.94
N THR A 135 11.42 3.01 -14.05
CA THR A 135 11.21 2.96 -12.58
C THR A 135 9.93 3.69 -12.16
N VAL A 136 9.64 4.80 -12.86
CA VAL A 136 8.39 5.56 -12.71
C VAL A 136 7.16 4.70 -12.96
N VAL A 137 7.06 3.95 -14.06
CA VAL A 137 5.93 3.06 -14.38
C VAL A 137 5.74 1.97 -13.32
N GLN A 138 6.82 1.30 -12.90
CA GLN A 138 6.73 0.23 -11.90
C GLN A 138 6.20 0.77 -10.56
N PHE A 139 6.76 1.89 -10.10
CA PHE A 139 6.31 2.52 -8.86
C PHE A 139 4.94 3.18 -9.00
N THR A 140 4.55 3.63 -10.19
CA THR A 140 3.18 4.09 -10.48
C THR A 140 2.18 2.97 -10.26
N ALA A 141 2.44 1.77 -10.80
CA ALA A 141 1.58 0.62 -10.58
C ALA A 141 1.49 0.27 -9.08
N LEU A 142 2.62 0.30 -8.38
CA LEU A 142 2.66 0.08 -6.93
C LEU A 142 1.86 1.12 -6.15
N GLY A 143 1.92 2.40 -6.54
CA GLY A 143 1.13 3.47 -5.92
C GLY A 143 -0.38 3.30 -6.09
N VAL A 144 -0.81 2.88 -7.29
CA VAL A 144 -2.22 2.55 -7.56
C VAL A 144 -2.67 1.38 -6.69
N GLU A 145 -1.87 0.32 -6.62
CA GLU A 145 -2.19 -0.86 -5.82
C GLU A 145 -2.25 -0.53 -4.32
N HIS A 146 -1.29 0.24 -3.82
CA HIS A 146 -1.24 0.67 -2.42
C HIS A 146 -2.53 1.36 -1.99
N ILE A 147 -2.98 2.37 -2.75
CA ILE A 147 -4.18 3.13 -2.37
C ILE A 147 -5.46 2.28 -2.50
N LEU A 148 -5.54 1.37 -3.47
CA LEU A 148 -6.72 0.53 -3.68
C LEU A 148 -6.84 -0.60 -2.64
N ILE A 149 -5.74 -1.06 -2.06
CA ILE A 149 -5.75 -2.04 -0.96
C ILE A 149 -5.90 -1.34 0.40
N GLY A 150 -5.40 -0.12 0.54
CA GLY A 150 -5.45 0.66 1.77
C GLY A 150 -6.86 1.16 2.12
N ILE A 151 -7.63 0.37 2.86
CA ILE A 151 -9.02 0.71 3.22
C ILE A 151 -9.10 2.05 3.99
N ASP A 152 -8.14 2.36 4.86
CA ASP A 152 -8.07 3.65 5.55
C ASP A 152 -8.06 4.83 4.56
N HIS A 153 -7.28 4.71 3.47
CA HIS A 153 -7.20 5.72 2.43
C HIS A 153 -8.49 5.84 1.63
N LEU A 154 -9.08 4.70 1.26
CA LEU A 154 -10.34 4.68 0.51
C LEU A 154 -11.49 5.28 1.33
N LEU A 155 -11.58 4.98 2.63
CA LEU A 155 -12.55 5.59 3.53
C LEU A 155 -12.32 7.09 3.67
N PHE A 156 -11.08 7.54 3.81
CA PHE A 156 -10.76 8.97 3.84
C PHE A 156 -11.20 9.69 2.57
N VAL A 157 -10.83 9.16 1.39
CA VAL A 157 -11.19 9.73 0.07
C VAL A 157 -12.70 9.68 -0.17
N LEU A 158 -13.38 8.61 0.29
CA LEU A 158 -14.83 8.54 0.28
C LEU A 158 -15.45 9.63 1.15
N GLY A 159 -14.89 9.89 2.34
CA GLY A 159 -15.27 11.02 3.19
C GLY A 159 -15.15 12.36 2.48
N LEU A 160 -14.05 12.60 1.76
CA LEU A 160 -13.88 13.79 0.93
C LEU A 160 -14.97 13.91 -0.15
N LEU A 161 -15.33 12.81 -0.81
CA LEU A 161 -16.42 12.79 -1.80
C LEU A 161 -17.76 13.17 -1.17
N LEU A 162 -18.05 12.71 0.06
CA LEU A 162 -19.31 13.02 0.77
C LEU A 162 -19.43 14.49 1.18
N VAL A 163 -18.29 15.16 1.35
CA VAL A 163 -18.21 16.59 1.73
C VAL A 163 -18.10 17.49 0.49
N ALA A 164 -17.41 17.04 -0.55
CA ALA A 164 -17.10 17.85 -1.72
C ALA A 164 -18.35 18.07 -2.61
N GLN A 165 -18.92 19.27 -2.53
CA GLN A 165 -20.07 19.68 -3.37
C GLN A 165 -19.74 19.84 -4.85
N ARG A 166 -18.47 20.03 -5.20
CA ARG A 166 -18.02 20.33 -6.56
C ARG A 166 -16.82 19.49 -6.89
N ARG A 167 -16.82 18.90 -8.10
CA ARG A 167 -15.68 18.11 -8.62
C ARG A 167 -14.36 18.85 -8.48
N LYS A 168 -14.31 20.14 -8.84
CA LYS A 168 -13.10 20.97 -8.70
C LYS A 168 -12.57 21.03 -7.26
N ARG A 169 -13.44 21.10 -6.25
CA ARG A 169 -13.01 21.08 -4.83
C ARG A 169 -12.48 19.71 -4.44
N LEU A 170 -13.15 18.64 -4.86
CA LEU A 170 -12.70 17.27 -4.62
C LEU A 170 -11.30 17.04 -5.18
N PHE A 171 -11.06 17.41 -6.44
CA PHE A 171 -9.74 17.31 -7.07
C PHE A 171 -8.67 18.06 -6.26
N VAL A 172 -8.93 19.32 -5.87
CA VAL A 172 -7.98 20.10 -5.06
C VAL A 172 -7.69 19.44 -3.71
N TRP A 173 -8.69 18.86 -3.05
CA TRP A 173 -8.51 18.19 -1.77
C TRP A 173 -7.74 16.87 -1.90
N VAL A 174 -8.04 16.06 -2.91
CA VAL A 174 -7.31 14.81 -3.21
C VAL A 174 -5.85 15.14 -3.51
N SER A 175 -5.57 16.10 -4.38
CA SER A 175 -4.20 16.48 -4.69
C SER A 175 -3.48 17.08 -3.48
N ALA A 176 -4.16 17.85 -2.62
CA ALA A 176 -3.57 18.35 -1.38
C ALA A 176 -3.19 17.22 -0.41
N PHE A 177 -4.03 16.19 -0.30
CA PHE A 177 -3.72 14.97 0.44
C PHE A 177 -2.47 14.29 -0.14
N THR A 178 -2.40 14.10 -1.45
CA THR A 178 -1.25 13.46 -2.12
C THR A 178 0.03 14.26 -1.95
N VAL A 179 -0.05 15.60 -2.01
CA VAL A 179 1.11 16.47 -1.76
C VAL A 179 1.61 16.31 -0.32
N GLY A 180 0.71 16.34 0.67
CA GLY A 180 1.09 16.09 2.07
C GLY A 180 1.71 14.71 2.23
N HIS A 181 1.07 13.68 1.69
CA HIS A 181 1.59 12.31 1.70
C HIS A 181 3.01 12.21 1.11
N SER A 182 3.21 12.84 -0.05
CA SER A 182 4.50 12.87 -0.75
C SER A 182 5.61 13.48 0.11
N ILE A 183 5.32 14.58 0.81
CA ILE A 183 6.30 15.29 1.64
C ILE A 183 6.81 14.38 2.75
N THR A 184 5.91 13.78 3.53
CA THR A 184 6.30 12.89 4.63
C THR A 184 6.99 11.64 4.11
N LEU A 185 6.44 11.00 3.08
CA LEU A 185 7.04 9.80 2.50
C LEU A 185 8.48 10.07 2.05
N PHE A 186 8.71 11.21 1.40
CA PHE A 186 10.05 11.64 0.99
C PHE A 186 10.97 11.87 2.20
N MET A 187 10.51 12.58 3.23
CA MET A 187 11.29 12.87 4.43
C MET A 187 11.71 11.61 5.19
N VAL A 188 10.80 10.64 5.36
CA VAL A 188 11.11 9.37 6.03
C VAL A 188 12.00 8.49 5.14
N SER A 189 11.73 8.43 3.83
CA SER A 189 12.54 7.61 2.89
C SER A 189 14.00 8.08 2.79
N LEU A 190 14.26 9.38 3.02
CA LEU A 190 15.62 9.93 3.09
C LEU A 190 16.24 9.84 4.49
N GLY A 191 15.50 9.37 5.50
CA GLY A 191 15.98 9.26 6.87
C GLY A 191 16.03 10.60 7.62
N TYR A 192 15.33 11.64 7.16
CA TYR A 192 15.24 12.92 7.89
C TYR A 192 14.31 12.85 9.10
N ILE A 193 13.33 11.95 9.07
CA ILE A 193 12.38 11.73 10.17
C ILE A 193 12.38 10.23 10.50
N PRO A 194 12.41 9.85 11.80
CA PRO A 194 12.32 8.46 12.21
C PRO A 194 10.96 7.85 11.82
N HIS A 195 10.96 6.54 11.63
CA HIS A 195 9.74 5.81 11.35
C HIS A 195 9.08 5.33 12.65
N TRP A 196 7.83 5.72 12.88
CA TRP A 196 7.03 5.30 14.04
C TRP A 196 5.73 4.62 13.59
N PRO A 197 5.77 3.32 13.27
CA PRO A 197 4.64 2.64 12.62
C PRO A 197 3.38 2.67 13.48
N ASN A 198 3.50 2.38 14.78
CA ASN A 198 2.34 2.34 15.69
C ASN A 198 1.67 3.72 15.79
N VAL A 199 2.47 4.78 15.93
CA VAL A 199 1.96 6.16 16.00
C VAL A 199 1.33 6.57 14.67
N ALA A 200 1.95 6.22 13.55
CA ALA A 200 1.41 6.49 12.21
C ALA A 200 0.06 5.80 11.99
N GLU A 201 -0.02 4.49 12.27
CA GLU A 201 -1.24 3.69 12.13
C GLU A 201 -2.40 4.27 12.98
N TRP A 202 -2.11 4.71 14.21
CA TRP A 202 -3.09 5.36 15.09
C TRP A 202 -3.55 6.73 14.55
N LEU A 203 -2.61 7.58 14.12
CA LEU A 203 -2.91 8.89 13.56
C LEU A 203 -3.70 8.81 12.25
N ILE A 204 -3.46 7.77 11.43
CA ILE A 204 -4.25 7.45 10.25
C ILE A 204 -5.68 7.05 10.63
N ALA A 205 -5.88 6.23 11.67
CA ALA A 205 -7.23 5.92 12.11
C ALA A 205 -7.96 7.18 12.64
N ALA A 206 -7.24 8.03 13.38
CA ALA A 206 -7.77 9.30 13.89
C ALA A 206 -8.15 10.28 12.77
N SER A 207 -7.39 10.35 11.67
CA SER A 207 -7.72 11.20 10.52
C SER A 207 -9.01 10.75 9.82
N VAL A 208 -9.22 9.44 9.65
CA VAL A 208 -10.46 8.89 9.06
C VAL A 208 -11.66 9.18 9.96
N PHE A 209 -11.49 9.03 11.29
CA PHE A 209 -12.53 9.36 12.25
C PHE A 209 -12.88 10.85 12.21
N ALA A 210 -11.86 11.73 12.19
CA ALA A 210 -12.07 13.16 12.03
C ALA A 210 -12.77 13.51 10.71
N MET A 211 -12.43 12.83 9.61
CA MET A 211 -13.10 12.99 8.33
C MET A 211 -14.58 12.59 8.39
N ALA A 212 -14.93 11.55 9.17
CA ALA A 212 -16.32 11.19 9.43
C ALA A 212 -17.08 12.28 10.19
N LEU A 213 -16.44 12.89 11.19
CA LEU A 213 -17.03 14.01 11.93
C LEU A 213 -17.24 15.23 11.03
N TYR A 214 -16.26 15.58 10.19
CA TYR A 214 -16.39 16.65 9.21
C TYR A 214 -17.53 16.37 8.21
N ALA A 215 -17.67 15.12 7.76
CA ALA A 215 -18.79 14.71 6.93
C ALA A 215 -20.13 14.77 7.66
N GLU A 216 -20.17 14.53 8.96
CA GLU A 216 -21.40 14.65 9.73
C GLU A 216 -21.82 16.11 9.94
N VAL A 217 -20.87 16.99 10.29
CA VAL A 217 -21.13 18.40 10.58
C VAL A 217 -21.55 19.17 9.32
N ASP A 218 -20.84 19.01 8.21
CA ASP A 218 -21.14 19.75 6.97
C ASP A 218 -22.11 18.99 6.07
N ARG A 219 -23.34 18.77 6.56
CA ARG A 219 -24.43 18.12 5.79
C ARG A 219 -24.77 18.81 4.48
N ALA A 220 -24.47 20.11 4.37
CA ALA A 220 -24.74 20.93 3.19
C ALA A 220 -23.49 21.21 2.32
N GLY A 221 -22.29 20.78 2.75
CA GLY A 221 -21.02 21.00 2.05
C GLY A 221 -20.67 22.48 1.82
N ARG A 222 -21.17 23.37 2.67
CA ARG A 222 -21.05 24.84 2.52
C ARG A 222 -19.98 25.44 3.42
N GLN A 223 -19.51 24.71 4.42
CA GLN A 223 -18.69 25.28 5.50
C GLN A 223 -17.19 25.28 5.19
N TYR A 224 -16.72 24.35 4.35
CA TYR A 224 -15.28 24.19 4.12
C TYR A 224 -14.77 25.01 2.93
N GLY A 225 -13.92 25.99 3.26
CA GLY A 225 -13.21 26.88 2.33
C GLY A 225 -11.75 26.48 2.12
N LYS A 226 -10.88 27.47 1.87
CA LYS A 226 -9.45 27.27 1.58
C LYS A 226 -8.68 26.63 2.75
N VAL A 227 -9.05 26.92 4.00
CA VAL A 227 -8.40 26.35 5.20
C VAL A 227 -8.51 24.83 5.23
N PHE A 228 -9.62 24.27 4.74
CA PHE A 228 -9.80 22.82 4.71
C PHE A 228 -8.82 22.10 3.78
N VAL A 229 -8.28 22.79 2.76
CA VAL A 229 -7.20 22.26 1.93
C VAL A 229 -5.95 21.95 2.78
N MET A 230 -5.65 22.83 3.74
CA MET A 230 -4.51 22.63 4.65
C MET A 230 -4.78 21.47 5.62
N VAL A 231 -6.02 21.33 6.11
CA VAL A 231 -6.42 20.20 6.97
C VAL A 231 -6.27 18.88 6.22
N VAL A 232 -6.75 18.80 4.98
CA VAL A 232 -6.63 17.59 4.15
C VAL A 232 -5.17 17.30 3.80
N GLY A 233 -4.37 18.33 3.52
CA GLY A 233 -2.93 18.18 3.34
C GLY A 233 -2.22 17.69 4.61
N ALA A 234 -2.64 18.15 5.79
CA ALA A 234 -2.12 17.67 7.06
C ALA A 234 -2.47 16.20 7.29
N PHE A 235 -3.69 15.76 6.96
CA PHE A 235 -4.02 14.34 6.96
C PHE A 235 -3.18 13.55 5.96
N GLY A 236 -2.89 14.11 4.78
CA GLY A 236 -1.92 13.56 3.84
C GLY A 236 -0.55 13.31 4.48
N LEU A 237 -0.02 14.29 5.22
CA LEU A 237 1.26 14.15 5.94
C LEU A 237 1.23 12.95 6.90
N LEU A 238 0.13 12.75 7.64
CA LEU A 238 -0.01 11.64 8.58
C LEU A 238 -0.01 10.29 7.86
N HIS A 239 -0.72 10.19 6.73
CA HIS A 239 -0.78 8.97 5.94
C HIS A 239 0.57 8.58 5.33
N GLY A 240 1.37 9.57 4.91
CA GLY A 240 2.72 9.33 4.39
C GLY A 240 3.68 8.66 5.38
N LEU A 241 3.43 8.78 6.70
CA LEU A 241 4.23 8.08 7.73
C LEU A 241 4.03 6.57 7.70
N GLY A 242 2.80 6.12 7.42
CA GLY A 242 2.40 4.71 7.51
C GLY A 242 2.99 3.83 6.41
N PHE A 243 3.35 4.40 5.26
CA PHE A 243 3.88 3.65 4.12
C PHE A 243 5.40 3.73 3.93
N ALA A 244 6.08 4.63 4.65
CA ALA A 244 7.51 4.82 4.47
C ALA A 244 8.35 3.59 4.84
N SER A 245 7.85 2.71 5.72
CA SER A 245 8.45 1.39 6.00
C SER A 245 8.52 0.51 4.76
N VAL A 246 7.46 0.46 3.96
CA VAL A 246 7.40 -0.37 2.76
C VAL A 246 8.43 0.09 1.73
N LEU A 247 8.59 1.40 1.53
CA LEU A 247 9.62 1.91 0.59
C LEU A 247 11.05 1.71 1.10
N ALA A 248 11.29 1.86 2.40
CA ALA A 248 12.57 1.57 3.01
C ALA A 248 12.94 0.07 2.87
N GLU A 249 11.96 -0.82 3.05
CA GLU A 249 12.12 -2.27 2.82
C GLU A 249 12.41 -2.59 1.35
N LEU A 250 11.79 -1.86 0.42
CA LEU A 250 12.08 -1.96 -1.01
C LEU A 250 13.49 -1.49 -1.38
N ALA A 251 14.26 -0.89 -0.44
CA ALA A 251 15.65 -0.41 -0.55
C ALA A 251 16.07 -0.10 -1.99
N VAL A 252 15.34 0.85 -2.56
CA VAL A 252 15.56 1.37 -3.91
C VAL A 252 17.00 1.89 -4.00
N PRO A 253 17.76 1.54 -5.05
CA PRO A 253 19.09 2.09 -5.27
C PRO A 253 19.07 3.60 -5.13
N SER A 254 20.08 4.18 -4.47
CA SER A 254 20.13 5.61 -4.14
C SER A 254 19.90 6.52 -5.37
N GLY A 255 20.38 6.11 -6.54
CA GLY A 255 20.17 6.83 -7.81
C GLY A 255 18.76 6.72 -8.42
N LYS A 256 17.91 5.81 -7.94
CA LYS A 256 16.54 5.57 -8.44
C LYS A 256 15.44 5.98 -7.44
N MET A 257 15.81 6.44 -6.24
CA MET A 257 14.88 6.80 -5.18
C MET A 257 13.90 7.91 -5.57
N LEU A 258 14.39 9.00 -6.18
CA LEU A 258 13.52 10.11 -6.57
C LEU A 258 12.52 9.70 -7.69
N PRO A 259 12.93 9.05 -8.79
CA PRO A 259 11.99 8.50 -9.77
C PRO A 259 10.97 7.52 -9.19
N ALA A 260 11.38 6.69 -8.24
CA ALA A 260 10.50 5.75 -7.54
C ALA A 260 9.45 6.49 -6.70
N LEU A 261 9.85 7.48 -5.90
CA LEU A 261 8.95 8.31 -5.10
C LEU A 261 7.98 9.11 -5.97
N LEU A 262 8.45 9.66 -7.09
CA LEU A 262 7.61 10.37 -8.05
C LEU A 262 6.57 9.43 -8.69
N GLY A 263 7.02 8.28 -9.21
CA GLY A 263 6.13 7.27 -9.79
C GLY A 263 5.08 6.81 -8.77
N PHE A 264 5.50 6.53 -7.54
CA PHE A 264 4.61 6.09 -6.48
C PHE A 264 3.50 7.10 -6.17
N ASN A 265 3.83 8.38 -6.01
CA ASN A 265 2.81 9.41 -5.73
C ASN A 265 1.92 9.72 -6.95
N ILE A 266 2.42 9.59 -8.18
CA ILE A 266 1.58 9.61 -9.40
C ILE A 266 0.59 8.45 -9.34
N GLY A 267 1.04 7.26 -8.95
CA GLY A 267 0.20 6.09 -8.75
C GLY A 267 -0.90 6.30 -7.72
N ILE A 268 -0.58 6.91 -6.57
CA ILE A 268 -1.56 7.24 -5.54
C ILE A 268 -2.64 8.17 -6.11
N GLU A 269 -2.27 9.30 -6.72
CA GLU A 269 -3.24 10.23 -7.29
C GLU A 269 -4.14 9.53 -8.31
N LEU A 270 -3.55 8.75 -9.21
CA LEU A 270 -4.31 7.97 -10.21
C LEU A 270 -5.27 6.98 -9.57
N GLY A 271 -4.83 6.21 -8.57
CA GLY A 271 -5.68 5.25 -7.87
C GLY A 271 -6.83 5.90 -7.10
N GLN A 272 -6.60 7.05 -6.47
CA GLN A 272 -7.66 7.84 -5.82
C GLN A 272 -8.69 8.33 -6.84
N LEU A 273 -8.24 8.87 -7.98
CA LEU A 273 -9.13 9.33 -9.04
C LEU A 273 -9.91 8.18 -9.69
N LEU A 274 -9.29 7.02 -9.88
CA LEU A 274 -9.95 5.81 -10.36
C LEU A 274 -11.03 5.34 -9.40
N PHE A 275 -10.74 5.29 -8.10
CA PHE A 275 -11.73 4.95 -7.08
C PHE A 275 -12.91 5.92 -7.08
N LEU A 276 -12.65 7.22 -7.07
CA LEU A 276 -13.69 8.26 -7.10
C LEU A 276 -14.55 8.19 -8.36
N ALA A 277 -13.93 7.95 -9.51
CA ALA A 277 -14.64 7.74 -10.78
C ALA A 277 -15.52 6.49 -10.72
N GLY A 278 -15.00 5.36 -10.23
CA GLY A 278 -15.73 4.10 -10.07
C GLY A 278 -16.96 4.25 -9.18
N VAL A 279 -16.78 4.83 -7.98
CA VAL A 279 -17.91 5.10 -7.05
C VAL A 279 -18.94 6.02 -7.69
N SER A 280 -18.51 7.09 -8.35
CA SER A 280 -19.41 8.04 -9.03
C SER A 280 -20.20 7.37 -10.16
N LEU A 281 -19.56 6.51 -10.97
CA LEU A 281 -20.20 5.78 -12.05
C LEU A 281 -21.23 4.77 -11.54
N ILE A 282 -20.91 4.04 -10.47
CA ILE A 282 -21.86 3.12 -9.82
C ILE A 282 -23.09 3.90 -9.35
N LEU A 283 -22.90 5.03 -8.65
CA LEU A 283 -24.02 5.86 -8.19
C LEU A 283 -24.89 6.36 -9.36
N LEU A 284 -24.28 6.81 -10.47
CA LEU A 284 -25.00 7.26 -11.65
C LEU A 284 -25.74 6.11 -12.38
N PHE A 285 -25.14 4.93 -12.45
CA PHE A 285 -25.74 3.75 -13.05
C PHE A 285 -26.99 3.31 -12.27
N TRP A 286 -26.88 3.24 -10.93
CA TRP A 286 -27.99 2.90 -10.05
C TRP A 286 -29.15 3.88 -10.14
N GLN A 287 -28.86 5.18 -10.29
CA GLN A 287 -29.88 6.21 -10.52
C GLN A 287 -30.65 5.99 -11.81
N ARG A 288 -29.96 5.65 -12.90
CA ARG A 288 -30.57 5.41 -14.22
C ARG A 288 -31.37 4.12 -14.27
N LEU A 289 -30.84 3.03 -13.70
CA LEU A 289 -31.48 1.71 -13.75
C LEU A 289 -32.80 1.67 -12.96
N LEU A 290 -32.88 2.41 -11.86
CA LEU A 290 -34.01 2.34 -10.94
C LEU A 290 -35.11 3.39 -11.22
N PHE A 291 -35.00 4.19 -12.30
CA PHE A 291 -35.95 5.24 -12.69
C PHE A 291 -36.47 6.07 -11.50
N ILE A 292 -35.57 6.41 -10.58
CA ILE A 292 -35.94 6.95 -9.27
C ILE A 292 -36.41 8.40 -9.46
N SER A 293 -37.63 8.70 -9.02
CA SER A 293 -38.14 10.08 -8.94
C SER A 293 -37.18 10.98 -8.13
N PRO A 294 -36.97 12.25 -8.51
CA PRO A 294 -36.01 13.14 -7.86
C PRO A 294 -36.22 13.27 -6.33
N ASN A 295 -37.46 13.20 -5.85
CA ASN A 295 -37.76 13.25 -4.41
C ASN A 295 -37.32 11.98 -3.66
N VAL A 296 -37.51 10.81 -4.29
CA VAL A 296 -37.05 9.52 -3.73
C VAL A 296 -35.53 9.46 -3.76
N LEU A 297 -34.90 10.02 -4.81
CA LEU A 297 -33.46 10.09 -4.93
C LEU A 297 -32.84 10.96 -3.83
N GLN A 298 -33.41 12.13 -3.55
CA GLN A 298 -32.92 13.04 -2.51
C GLN A 298 -33.05 12.44 -1.10
N ARG A 299 -34.15 11.73 -0.82
CA ARG A 299 -34.32 11.04 0.47
C ARG A 299 -33.39 9.84 0.60
N SER A 300 -33.27 9.03 -0.45
CA SER A 300 -32.38 7.87 -0.47
C SER A 300 -30.91 8.27 -0.38
N SER A 301 -30.49 9.37 -1.01
CA SER A 301 -29.12 9.86 -0.94
C SER A 301 -28.78 10.43 0.42
N SER A 302 -29.72 11.10 1.09
CA SER A 302 -29.53 11.57 2.47
C SER A 302 -29.36 10.41 3.46
N VAL A 303 -30.20 9.37 3.36
CA VAL A 303 -30.07 8.16 4.19
C VAL A 303 -28.77 7.43 3.88
N ALA A 304 -28.48 7.17 2.60
CA ALA A 304 -27.25 6.49 2.20
C ALA A 304 -26.00 7.24 2.69
N ARG A 305 -25.96 8.57 2.52
CA ARG A 305 -24.90 9.42 3.06
C ARG A 305 -24.76 9.25 4.57
N GLY A 306 -25.87 9.37 5.31
CA GLY A 306 -25.87 9.19 6.76
C GLY A 306 -25.32 7.83 7.17
N THR A 307 -25.83 6.75 6.57
CA THR A 307 -25.35 5.39 6.80
C THR A 307 -23.85 5.26 6.52
N THR A 308 -23.35 5.78 5.39
CA THR A 308 -21.92 5.74 5.07
C THR A 308 -21.08 6.48 6.10
N VAL A 309 -21.51 7.67 6.54
CA VAL A 309 -20.79 8.45 7.55
C VAL A 309 -20.75 7.71 8.89
N TYR A 310 -21.86 7.13 9.34
CA TYR A 310 -21.90 6.36 10.58
C TYR A 310 -21.05 5.09 10.51
N VAL A 311 -21.13 4.33 9.42
CA VAL A 311 -20.29 3.13 9.23
C VAL A 311 -18.81 3.50 9.23
N MET A 312 -18.44 4.52 8.46
CA MET A 312 -17.07 5.02 8.40
C MET A 312 -16.58 5.49 9.78
N GLY A 313 -17.39 6.25 10.50
CA GLY A 313 -17.09 6.73 11.84
C GLY A 313 -16.93 5.61 12.85
N SER A 314 -17.82 4.60 12.84
CA SER A 314 -17.75 3.45 13.75
C SER A 314 -16.52 2.57 13.49
N VAL A 315 -16.21 2.29 12.22
CA VAL A 315 -15.01 1.52 11.85
C VAL A 315 -13.74 2.29 12.25
N ALA A 316 -13.68 3.58 11.92
CA ALA A 316 -12.54 4.42 12.27
C ALA A 316 -12.37 4.59 13.79
N SER A 317 -13.46 4.70 14.55
CA SER A 317 -13.39 4.77 16.01
C SER A 317 -12.86 3.47 16.62
N TYR A 318 -13.28 2.32 16.07
CA TYR A 318 -12.76 1.03 16.50
C TYR A 318 -11.25 0.92 16.23
N TRP A 319 -10.81 1.23 15.00
CA TRP A 319 -9.38 1.22 14.66
C TRP A 319 -8.56 2.21 15.46
N MET A 320 -9.11 3.39 15.77
CA MET A 320 -8.42 4.39 16.58
C MET A 320 -8.20 3.89 18.02
N ILE A 321 -9.15 3.14 18.58
CA ILE A 321 -9.00 2.52 19.89
C ILE A 321 -7.99 1.36 19.81
N ASP A 322 -8.18 0.44 18.88
CA ASP A 322 -7.34 -0.76 18.70
C ASP A 322 -5.86 -0.40 18.47
N ARG A 323 -5.58 0.48 17.51
CA ARG A 323 -4.23 0.98 17.20
C ARG A 323 -3.71 1.95 18.28
N GLY A 324 -4.60 2.57 19.05
CA GLY A 324 -4.21 3.38 20.21
C GLY A 324 -3.68 2.51 21.37
N LEU A 325 -4.26 1.32 21.56
CA LEU A 325 -3.76 0.35 22.54
C LEU A 325 -2.37 -0.16 22.18
N SER A 326 -2.09 -0.44 20.90
CA SER A 326 -0.75 -0.86 20.47
C SER A 326 0.31 0.22 20.69
N VAL A 327 -0.04 1.50 20.52
CA VAL A 327 0.84 2.63 20.89
C VAL A 327 1.09 2.66 22.40
N PHE A 328 0.04 2.49 23.21
CA PHE A 328 0.17 2.46 24.67
C PHE A 328 1.05 1.30 25.14
N GLU A 329 0.87 0.11 24.59
CA GLU A 329 1.73 -1.04 24.89
C GLU A 329 3.19 -0.79 24.50
N ALA A 330 3.44 -0.24 23.32
CA ALA A 330 4.79 0.14 22.89
C ALA A 330 5.42 1.18 23.83
N ALA A 331 4.62 2.15 24.30
CA ALA A 331 5.04 3.17 25.25
C ALA A 331 5.43 2.60 26.61
N VAL A 332 4.60 1.68 27.13
CA VAL A 332 4.79 1.08 28.45
C VAL A 332 5.93 0.07 28.45
N MET A 333 6.12 -0.67 27.34
CA MET A 333 7.18 -1.67 27.22
C MET A 333 8.53 -1.12 26.73
N GLY A 334 8.63 0.19 26.46
CA GLY A 334 9.88 0.84 26.06
C GLY A 334 10.39 0.44 24.66
N ALA A 335 9.49 -0.01 23.78
CA ALA A 335 9.82 -0.39 22.40
C ALA A 335 9.60 0.82 21.47
N TYR A 336 10.58 1.72 21.42
CA TYR A 336 10.68 2.81 20.44
C TYR A 336 12.02 2.77 19.71
#